data_AF-A0AAI8CKM0-F1
#
_entry.id   AF-A0AAI8CKM0-F1
#
_cell.length_a   1.000
_cell.length_b   1.000
_cell.length_c   1.000
_cell.angle_alpha   90.00
_cell.angle_beta   90.00
_cell.angle_gamma   90.00
#
_symmetry.space_group_name_H-M   'P 1'
#
loop_
_entity.id
_entity.type
_entity.pdbx_description
1 polymer ?
#
loop_
_entity_poly.entity_id
_entity_poly.type
_entity_poly.pdbx_seq_one_letter_code
_entity_poly.pdbx_strand_id
1 'polypeptide(L)'
;MLVAPLGFLLGVGCFLMGFYLHARVMNLLVSKLIVGAMLLAIGFFLRNPYLVVFLTILMLFSRHMYTPVQSDLVSDLKRYLFNRTMLRSKTYLMLVSTGGIFLGLALPAVVNYPLTITLTTLFVVMLIWVVEFSNYKSFEEKIKKAAEKGGDLNDPIEALRYAYTLMNPFSNTDVEEVIKNRIELFKNVQDRKAAR
;
A
#
# COMPACT_ATOMS: atom_id res chain seq x y z
N MET A 1 -13.08 -2.14 -36.31
CA MET A 1 -13.84 -2.34 -35.06
C MET A 1 -13.24 -3.38 -34.08
N LEU A 2 -11.97 -3.82 -34.24
CA LEU A 2 -11.32 -4.83 -33.37
C LEU A 2 -10.40 -4.26 -32.26
N VAL A 3 -10.24 -2.93 -32.17
CA VAL A 3 -9.25 -2.29 -31.28
C VAL A 3 -9.74 -2.15 -29.83
N ALA A 4 -11.07 -2.05 -29.61
CA ALA A 4 -11.67 -1.89 -28.29
C ALA A 4 -11.44 -3.08 -27.32
N PRO A 5 -11.59 -4.36 -27.73
CA PRO A 5 -11.35 -5.49 -26.82
C PRO A 5 -9.87 -5.67 -26.48
N LEU A 6 -8.95 -5.41 -27.41
CA LEU A 6 -7.51 -5.57 -27.15
C LEU A 6 -6.99 -4.52 -26.14
N GLY A 7 -7.37 -3.25 -26.32
CA GLY A 7 -7.00 -2.19 -25.37
C GLY A 7 -7.53 -2.46 -23.97
N PHE A 8 -8.76 -2.96 -23.85
CA PHE A 8 -9.31 -3.36 -22.57
C PHE A 8 -8.51 -4.49 -21.90
N LEU A 9 -8.20 -5.56 -22.63
CA LEU A 9 -7.40 -6.68 -22.12
C LEU A 9 -6.00 -6.23 -21.67
N LEU A 10 -5.34 -5.38 -22.45
CA LEU A 10 -4.03 -4.82 -22.09
C LEU A 10 -4.12 -3.94 -20.83
N GLY A 11 -5.13 -3.08 -20.72
CA GLY A 11 -5.35 -2.25 -19.53
C GLY A 11 -5.57 -3.08 -18.26
N VAL A 12 -6.39 -4.13 -18.34
CA VAL A 12 -6.61 -5.07 -17.23
C VAL A 12 -5.33 -5.86 -16.91
N GLY A 13 -4.58 -6.31 -17.91
CA GLY A 13 -3.30 -7.00 -17.72
C GLY A 13 -2.26 -6.14 -17.00
N CYS A 14 -2.09 -4.88 -17.42
CA CYS A 14 -1.25 -3.89 -16.75
C CYS A 14 -1.69 -3.67 -15.30
N PHE A 15 -3.01 -3.56 -15.06
CA PHE A 15 -3.53 -3.42 -13.71
C PHE A 15 -3.18 -4.61 -12.81
N LEU A 16 -3.43 -5.85 -13.26
CA LEU A 16 -3.13 -7.05 -12.47
C LEU A 16 -1.63 -7.20 -12.18
N MET A 17 -0.79 -6.95 -13.18
CA MET A 17 0.67 -6.97 -13.02
C MET A 17 1.14 -5.89 -12.04
N GLY A 18 0.63 -4.67 -12.19
CA GLY A 18 0.93 -3.55 -11.31
C GLY A 18 0.50 -3.80 -9.87
N PHE A 19 -0.70 -4.33 -9.66
CA PHE A 19 -1.23 -4.70 -8.35
C PHE A 19 -0.31 -5.72 -7.65
N TYR A 20 0.06 -6.78 -8.37
CA TYR A 20 0.94 -7.82 -7.86
C TYR A 20 2.32 -7.27 -7.48
N LEU A 21 2.95 -6.51 -8.38
CA LEU A 21 4.28 -5.95 -8.16
C LEU A 21 4.27 -4.92 -7.01
N HIS A 22 3.27 -4.04 -6.96
CA HIS A 22 3.14 -3.02 -5.94
C HIS A 22 3.00 -3.61 -4.53
N ALA A 23 2.26 -4.72 -4.39
CA ALA A 23 2.14 -5.39 -3.11
C ALA A 23 3.41 -6.15 -2.69
N ARG A 24 4.20 -6.64 -3.66
CA ARG A 24 5.39 -7.46 -3.38
C ARG A 24 6.67 -6.66 -3.17
N VAL A 25 6.85 -5.52 -3.83
CA VAL A 25 8.09 -4.73 -3.71
C VAL A 25 8.25 -4.16 -2.29
N MET A 26 9.40 -4.35 -1.65
CA MET A 26 9.64 -3.82 -0.30
C MET A 26 9.88 -2.32 -0.31
N ASN A 27 10.72 -1.84 -1.23
CA ASN A 27 11.10 -0.44 -1.31
C ASN A 27 9.89 0.45 -1.66
N LEU A 28 9.55 1.37 -0.74
CA LEU A 28 8.38 2.24 -0.87
C LEU A 28 8.45 3.11 -2.14
N LEU A 29 9.62 3.65 -2.47
CA LEU A 29 9.82 4.51 -3.64
C LEU A 29 9.63 3.72 -4.93
N VAL A 30 10.28 2.57 -5.06
CA VAL A 30 10.14 1.69 -6.24
C VAL A 30 8.69 1.24 -6.42
N SER A 31 8.01 0.91 -5.31
CA SER A 31 6.60 0.57 -5.31
C SER A 31 5.73 1.69 -5.89
N LYS A 32 6.04 2.96 -5.60
CA LYS A 32 5.30 4.11 -6.09
C LYS A 32 5.63 4.45 -7.54
N LEU A 33 6.88 4.25 -7.98
CA LEU A 33 7.24 4.33 -9.41
C LEU A 33 6.45 3.31 -10.24
N ILE A 34 6.29 2.08 -9.75
CA ILE A 34 5.45 1.05 -10.40
C ILE A 34 4.00 1.53 -10.51
N VAL A 35 3.45 2.12 -9.45
CA VAL A 35 2.08 2.66 -9.48
C VAL A 35 1.97 3.76 -10.53
N GLY A 36 2.90 4.72 -10.55
CA GLY A 36 2.89 5.80 -11.55
C GLY A 36 2.88 5.25 -12.99
N ALA A 37 3.79 4.32 -13.29
CA ALA A 37 3.87 3.70 -14.61
C ALA A 37 2.57 2.95 -14.99
N MET A 38 2.01 2.20 -14.03
CA MET A 38 0.80 1.39 -14.28
C MET A 38 -0.45 2.25 -14.42
N LEU A 39 -0.56 3.34 -13.67
CA LEU A 39 -1.66 4.30 -13.80
C LEU A 39 -1.64 4.99 -15.18
N LEU A 40 -0.46 5.37 -15.67
CA LEU A 40 -0.32 5.90 -17.03
C LEU A 40 -0.68 4.86 -18.10
N ALA A 41 -0.26 3.60 -17.92
CA ALA A 41 -0.65 2.51 -18.83
C ALA A 41 -2.17 2.30 -18.84
N ILE A 42 -2.80 2.25 -17.66
CA ILE A 42 -4.26 2.13 -17.52
C ILE A 42 -4.97 3.31 -18.21
N GLY A 43 -4.51 4.54 -17.98
CA GLY A 43 -5.07 5.75 -18.60
C GLY A 43 -4.90 5.79 -20.13
N PHE A 44 -3.83 5.20 -20.65
CA PHE A 44 -3.58 5.11 -22.08
C PHE A 44 -4.49 4.08 -22.77
N PHE A 45 -4.68 2.91 -22.15
CA PHE A 45 -5.41 1.80 -22.77
C PHE A 45 -6.92 1.81 -22.52
N LEU A 46 -7.38 2.34 -21.38
CA LEU A 46 -8.80 2.34 -21.02
C LEU A 46 -9.46 3.69 -21.29
N ARG A 47 -10.60 3.64 -21.98
CA ARG A 47 -11.39 4.84 -22.34
C ARG A 47 -12.54 5.15 -21.40
N ASN A 48 -12.95 4.20 -20.55
CA ASN A 48 -14.05 4.41 -19.61
C ASN A 48 -13.52 5.12 -18.34
N PRO A 49 -13.89 6.40 -18.10
CA PRO A 49 -13.33 7.17 -17.00
C PRO A 49 -13.72 6.61 -15.63
N TYR A 50 -14.94 6.10 -15.47
CA TYR A 50 -15.39 5.52 -14.20
C TYR A 50 -14.61 4.25 -13.84
N LEU A 51 -14.33 3.41 -14.85
CA LEU A 51 -13.49 2.23 -14.66
C LEU A 51 -12.05 2.63 -14.29
N VAL A 52 -11.48 3.63 -14.97
CA VAL A 52 -10.13 4.12 -14.65
C VAL A 52 -10.06 4.68 -13.23
N VAL A 53 -11.07 5.43 -12.78
CA VAL A 53 -11.17 5.91 -11.39
C VAL A 53 -11.18 4.73 -10.41
N PHE A 54 -12.05 3.74 -10.65
CA PHE A 54 -12.15 2.57 -9.78
C PHE A 54 -10.81 1.82 -9.69
N LEU A 55 -10.17 1.54 -10.83
CA LEU A 55 -8.87 0.86 -10.87
C LEU A 55 -7.76 1.69 -10.25
N THR A 56 -7.79 3.01 -10.41
CA THR A 56 -6.82 3.93 -9.80
C THR A 56 -6.89 3.87 -8.28
N ILE A 57 -8.09 3.96 -7.70
CA ILE A 57 -8.31 3.87 -6.26
C ILE A 57 -7.84 2.50 -5.75
N LEU A 58 -8.23 1.42 -6.43
CA LEU A 58 -7.86 0.06 -6.04
C LEU A 58 -6.34 -0.14 -6.09
N MET A 59 -5.68 0.38 -7.13
CA MET A 59 -4.21 0.33 -7.26
C MET A 59 -3.52 1.09 -6.13
N LEU A 60 -4.00 2.29 -5.78
CA LEU A 60 -3.39 3.10 -4.71
C LEU A 60 -3.52 2.45 -3.33
N PHE A 61 -4.62 1.76 -3.05
CA PHE A 61 -4.84 1.03 -1.79
C PHE A 61 -4.22 -0.37 -1.74
N SER A 62 -3.86 -0.95 -2.89
CA SER A 62 -3.52 -2.37 -3.02
C SER A 62 -2.44 -2.86 -2.05
N ARG A 63 -1.37 -2.08 -1.84
CA ARG A 63 -0.27 -2.46 -0.92
C ARG A 63 -0.68 -2.54 0.54
N HIS A 64 -1.72 -1.81 0.94
CA HIS A 64 -2.20 -1.81 2.31
C HIS A 64 -3.29 -2.87 2.51
N MET A 65 -4.10 -3.14 1.48
CA MET A 65 -5.11 -4.21 1.50
C MET A 65 -4.49 -5.60 1.48
N TYR A 66 -3.41 -5.80 0.72
CA TYR A 66 -2.74 -7.10 0.62
C TYR A 66 -1.29 -7.01 1.13
N THR A 67 -1.04 -7.63 2.29
CA THR A 67 0.30 -7.69 2.89
C THR A 67 0.85 -9.12 2.82
N PRO A 68 1.71 -9.43 1.82
CA PRO A 68 2.30 -10.77 1.71
C PRO A 68 3.17 -11.08 2.93
N VAL A 69 3.14 -12.34 3.36
CA VAL A 69 3.93 -12.84 4.51
C VAL A 69 5.42 -12.78 4.19
N GLN A 70 6.21 -12.15 5.06
CA GLN A 70 7.65 -12.01 4.88
C GLN A 70 8.43 -13.23 5.38
N SER A 71 9.74 -13.21 5.19
CA SER A 71 10.65 -14.26 5.67
C SER A 71 10.97 -14.14 7.17
N ASP A 72 11.02 -12.91 7.69
CA ASP A 72 11.28 -12.61 9.09
C ASP A 72 10.00 -12.17 9.81
N LEU A 73 9.81 -12.62 11.04
CA LEU A 73 8.57 -12.41 11.80
C LEU A 73 8.40 -10.95 12.24
N VAL A 74 9.48 -10.33 12.71
CA VAL A 74 9.45 -8.95 13.21
C VAL A 74 9.23 -7.99 12.06
N SER A 75 9.90 -8.20 10.93
CA SER A 75 9.69 -7.40 9.73
C SER A 75 8.27 -7.59 9.17
N ASP A 76 7.74 -8.81 9.20
CA ASP A 76 6.37 -9.12 8.79
C ASP A 76 5.34 -8.38 9.63
N LEU A 77 5.43 -8.50 10.96
CA LEU A 77 4.56 -7.83 11.92
C LEU A 77 4.64 -6.31 11.77
N LYS A 78 5.85 -5.76 11.66
CA LYS A 78 6.06 -4.32 11.46
C LYS A 78 5.35 -3.81 10.22
N ARG A 79 5.51 -4.50 9.08
CA ARG A 79 4.85 -4.13 7.82
C ARG A 79 3.34 -4.28 7.90
N TYR A 80 2.86 -5.37 8.48
CA TYR A 80 1.43 -5.66 8.63
C TYR A 80 0.74 -4.62 9.52
N LEU A 81 1.29 -4.31 10.69
CA LEU A 81 0.75 -3.33 11.62
C LEU A 81 0.80 -1.91 11.05
N PHE A 82 1.87 -1.55 10.32
CA PHE A 82 1.95 -0.29 9.61
C PHE A 82 0.86 -0.18 8.53
N ASN A 83 0.70 -1.19 7.68
CA ASN A 83 -0.33 -1.21 6.64
C ASN A 83 -1.74 -1.10 7.23
N ARG A 84 -2.01 -1.80 8.34
CA ARG A 84 -3.28 -1.72 9.05
C ARG A 84 -3.52 -0.33 9.66
N THR A 85 -2.47 0.35 10.10
CA THR A 85 -2.54 1.72 10.59
C THR A 85 -2.88 2.70 9.47
N MET A 86 -2.26 2.54 8.29
CA MET A 86 -2.58 3.38 7.12
C MET A 86 -4.04 3.22 6.70
N LEU A 87 -4.58 1.99 6.70
CA LEU A 87 -6.00 1.72 6.43
C LEU A 87 -6.97 2.30 7.47
N ARG A 88 -6.49 2.80 8.61
CA ARG A 88 -7.31 3.44 9.65
C ARG A 88 -7.11 4.94 9.73
N SER A 89 -6.02 5.45 9.15
CA SER A 89 -5.72 6.87 9.14
C SER A 89 -6.68 7.60 8.20
N LYS A 90 -7.69 8.27 8.77
CA LYS A 90 -8.68 9.05 8.00
C LYS A 90 -8.01 10.06 7.07
N THR A 91 -6.96 10.73 7.54
CA THR A 91 -6.19 11.70 6.75
C THR A 91 -5.53 11.05 5.54
N TYR A 92 -4.90 9.89 5.74
CA TYR A 92 -4.27 9.14 4.64
C TYR A 92 -5.31 8.63 3.65
N LEU A 93 -6.39 8.00 4.14
CA LEU A 93 -7.47 7.50 3.31
C LEU A 93 -8.12 8.61 2.48
N MET A 94 -8.33 9.80 3.07
CA MET A 94 -8.88 10.96 2.37
C MET A 94 -7.93 11.46 1.29
N LEU A 95 -6.63 11.59 1.59
CA LEU A 95 -5.62 11.99 0.61
C LEU A 95 -5.60 11.03 -0.58
N VAL A 96 -5.56 9.73 -0.32
CA VAL A 96 -5.49 8.69 -1.37
C VAL A 96 -6.77 8.60 -2.17
N SER A 97 -7.94 8.71 -1.53
CA SER A 97 -9.23 8.66 -2.23
C SER A 97 -9.42 9.89 -3.10
N THR A 98 -9.24 11.10 -2.54
CA THR A 98 -9.39 12.35 -3.29
C THR A 98 -8.37 12.42 -4.43
N GLY A 99 -7.08 12.18 -4.12
CA GLY A 99 -6.03 12.14 -5.13
C GLY A 99 -6.29 11.08 -6.21
N GLY A 100 -6.78 9.89 -5.82
CA GLY A 100 -7.13 8.81 -6.73
C GLY A 100 -8.31 9.12 -7.64
N ILE A 101 -9.35 9.79 -7.14
CA ILE A 101 -10.51 10.22 -7.94
C ILE A 101 -10.09 11.26 -8.97
N PHE A 102 -9.41 12.32 -8.54
CA PHE A 102 -8.93 13.37 -9.44
C PHE A 102 -8.00 12.81 -10.51
N LEU A 103 -7.05 11.97 -10.09
CA LEU A 103 -6.13 11.32 -11.02
C LEU A 103 -6.87 10.40 -11.99
N GLY A 104 -7.78 9.57 -11.51
CA GLY A 104 -8.54 8.63 -12.31
C GLY A 104 -9.41 9.30 -13.38
N LEU A 105 -9.95 10.49 -13.09
CA LEU A 105 -10.68 11.30 -14.08
C LEU A 105 -9.75 11.95 -15.10
N ALA A 106 -8.52 12.31 -14.70
CA ALA A 106 -7.53 12.96 -15.56
C ALA A 106 -6.76 11.97 -16.46
N LEU A 107 -6.52 10.74 -15.99
CA LEU A 107 -5.70 9.73 -16.66
C LEU A 107 -6.10 9.41 -18.11
N PRO A 108 -7.40 9.28 -18.48
CA PRO A 108 -7.78 9.05 -19.88
C PRO A 108 -7.33 10.15 -20.84
N ALA A 109 -7.08 11.37 -20.33
CA ALA A 109 -6.60 12.49 -21.13
C ALA A 109 -5.11 12.39 -21.50
N VAL A 110 -4.37 11.38 -20.99
CA VAL A 110 -2.95 11.17 -21.29
C VAL A 110 -2.68 11.02 -22.80
N VAL A 111 -3.65 10.50 -23.55
CA VAL A 111 -3.56 10.36 -25.01
C VAL A 111 -3.45 11.71 -25.71
N ASN A 112 -4.14 12.73 -25.17
CA ASN A 112 -4.18 14.07 -25.75
C ASN A 112 -3.15 15.02 -25.12
N TYR A 113 -2.82 14.82 -23.83
CA TYR A 113 -1.92 15.67 -23.05
C TYR A 113 -0.85 14.86 -22.31
N PRO A 114 0.03 14.13 -23.03
CA PRO A 114 0.91 13.12 -22.44
C PRO A 114 1.88 13.69 -21.41
N LEU A 115 2.52 14.83 -21.71
CA LEU A 115 3.48 15.46 -20.80
C LEU A 115 2.82 15.95 -19.51
N THR A 116 1.75 16.73 -19.62
CA THR A 116 1.06 17.31 -18.47
C THR A 116 0.50 16.23 -17.55
N ILE A 117 -0.22 15.24 -18.11
CA ILE A 117 -0.82 14.17 -17.31
C ILE A 117 0.25 13.28 -16.67
N THR A 118 1.37 13.01 -17.36
CA THR A 118 2.49 12.28 -16.78
C THR A 118 3.09 13.00 -15.59
N LEU A 119 3.39 14.30 -15.72
CA LEU A 119 3.96 15.10 -14.64
C LEU A 119 3.00 15.20 -13.44
N THR A 120 1.72 15.47 -13.68
CA THR A 120 0.71 15.51 -12.61
C THR A 120 0.58 14.15 -11.92
N THR A 121 0.62 13.05 -12.66
CA THR A 121 0.53 11.70 -12.10
C THR A 121 1.72 11.38 -11.20
N LEU A 122 2.93 11.66 -11.67
CA LEU A 122 4.13 11.46 -10.88
C LEU A 122 4.11 12.34 -9.62
N PHE A 123 3.69 13.60 -9.73
CA PHE A 123 3.59 14.51 -8.60
C PHE A 123 2.62 13.99 -7.52
N VAL A 124 1.40 13.61 -7.89
CA VAL A 124 0.41 13.07 -6.94
C VAL A 124 0.91 11.79 -6.28
N VAL A 125 1.47 10.87 -7.06
CA VAL A 125 2.02 9.61 -6.54
C VAL A 125 3.19 9.86 -5.59
N MET A 126 4.04 10.85 -5.86
CA MET A 126 5.14 11.25 -4.99
C MET A 126 4.66 11.95 -3.71
N LEU A 127 3.60 12.75 -3.77
CA LEU A 127 3.00 13.31 -2.55
C LEU A 127 2.49 12.21 -1.62
N ILE A 128 1.82 11.19 -2.17
CA ILE A 128 1.38 10.01 -1.41
C ILE A 128 2.60 9.29 -0.81
N TRP A 129 3.68 9.13 -1.58
CA TRP A 129 4.94 8.54 -1.10
C TRP A 129 5.52 9.31 0.10
N VAL A 130 5.59 10.65 0.03
CA VAL A 130 6.12 11.49 1.11
C VAL A 130 5.32 11.29 2.40
N VAL A 131 3.99 11.27 2.30
CA VAL A 131 3.11 11.06 3.45
C VAL A 131 3.28 9.67 4.05
N GLU A 132 3.34 8.62 3.21
CA GLU A 132 3.60 7.25 3.69
C GLU A 132 4.97 7.12 4.35
N PHE A 133 6.01 7.73 3.76
CA PHE A 133 7.36 7.71 4.29
C PHE A 133 7.45 8.43 5.63
N SER A 134 6.81 9.58 5.76
CA SER A 134 6.71 10.34 7.00
C SER A 134 6.02 9.53 8.10
N ASN A 135 4.88 8.91 7.77
CA ASN A 135 4.15 8.05 8.70
C ASN A 135 4.97 6.82 9.11
N TYR A 136 5.73 6.23 8.17
CA TYR A 136 6.57 5.08 8.45
C TYR A 136 7.73 5.44 9.39
N LYS A 137 8.39 6.59 9.16
CA LYS A 137 9.40 7.12 10.09
C LYS A 137 8.83 7.37 11.48
N SER A 138 7.65 7.98 11.58
CA SER A 138 6.98 8.20 12.87
C SER A 138 6.69 6.87 13.59
N PHE A 139 6.30 5.83 12.84
CA PHE A 139 6.11 4.49 13.40
C PHE A 139 7.42 3.89 13.92
N GLU A 140 8.52 4.00 13.17
CA GLU A 140 9.84 3.53 13.60
C GLU A 140 10.35 4.25 14.85
N GLU A 141 10.16 5.56 14.94
CA GLU A 141 10.52 6.32 16.14
C GLU A 141 9.71 5.90 17.37
N LYS A 142 8.42 5.58 17.19
CA LYS A 142 7.57 5.07 18.27
C LYS A 142 8.02 3.67 18.74
N ILE A 143 8.44 2.80 17.82
CA ILE A 143 9.03 1.50 18.17
C ILE A 143 10.33 1.71 18.97
N LYS A 144 11.21 2.60 18.51
CA LYS A 144 12.48 2.89 19.17
C LYS A 144 12.27 3.43 20.60
N LYS A 145 11.35 4.39 20.76
CA LYS A 145 10.97 4.92 22.07
C LYS A 145 10.36 3.87 23.01
N ALA A 146 9.70 2.85 22.46
CA ALA A 146 9.18 1.74 23.25
C ALA A 146 10.32 0.87 23.79
N ALA A 147 11.29 0.54 22.94
CA ALA A 147 12.49 -0.22 23.31
C ALA A 147 13.35 0.52 24.34
N GLU A 148 13.40 1.85 24.30
CA GLU A 148 14.18 2.68 25.24
C GLU A 148 13.51 2.85 26.63
N LYS A 149 12.20 2.59 26.76
CA LYS A 149 11.41 2.97 27.95
C LYS A 149 11.22 1.90 29.03
N GLY A 150 11.71 0.67 28.88
CA GLY A 150 11.55 -0.32 29.95
C GLY A 150 12.51 -1.50 29.92
N GLY A 151 13.03 -1.83 31.11
CA GLY A 151 13.90 -2.98 31.40
C GLY A 151 13.26 -4.38 31.27
N ASP A 152 12.13 -4.48 30.55
CA ASP A 152 11.46 -5.72 30.12
C ASP A 152 10.92 -5.62 28.67
N LEU A 153 11.16 -4.50 27.96
CA LEU A 153 10.76 -4.25 26.56
C LEU A 153 11.83 -4.70 25.55
N ASN A 154 12.61 -5.72 25.91
CA ASN A 154 13.52 -6.39 24.97
C ASN A 154 12.79 -7.29 23.96
N ASP A 155 11.48 -7.54 24.15
CA ASP A 155 10.67 -8.26 23.17
C ASP A 155 10.28 -7.34 22.00
N PRO A 156 10.76 -7.60 20.77
CA PRO A 156 10.41 -6.82 19.59
C PRO A 156 8.91 -6.79 19.29
N ILE A 157 8.15 -7.81 19.72
CA ILE A 157 6.71 -7.90 19.51
C ILE A 157 5.96 -6.92 20.41
N GLU A 158 6.37 -6.78 21.67
CA GLU A 158 5.73 -5.86 22.62
C GLU A 158 6.02 -4.40 22.24
N ALA A 159 7.23 -4.11 21.75
CA ALA A 159 7.57 -2.80 21.20
C ALA A 159 6.70 -2.43 19.99
N LEU A 160 6.41 -3.40 19.11
CA LEU A 160 5.50 -3.24 17.97
C LEU A 160 4.05 -3.03 18.39
N ARG A 161 3.59 -3.78 19.40
CA ARG A 161 2.27 -3.61 20.01
C ARG A 161 2.09 -2.19 20.55
N TYR A 162 3.03 -1.73 21.36
CA TYR A 162 3.00 -0.39 21.95
C TYR A 162 2.99 0.70 20.87
N ALA A 163 3.84 0.59 19.84
CA ALA A 163 3.86 1.54 18.73
C ALA A 163 2.53 1.58 17.96
N TYR A 164 1.89 0.43 17.74
CA TYR A 164 0.59 0.33 17.07
C TYR A 164 -0.52 1.02 17.89
N THR A 165 -0.56 0.78 19.20
CA THR A 165 -1.51 1.42 20.12
C THR A 165 -1.36 2.94 20.13
N LEU A 166 -0.12 3.45 20.16
CA LEU A 166 0.16 4.89 20.07
C LEU A 166 -0.19 5.53 18.73
N MET A 167 -0.28 4.75 17.66
CA MET A 167 -0.75 5.24 16.36
C MET A 167 -2.29 5.20 16.25
N ASN A 168 -2.95 4.38 17.06
CA ASN A 168 -4.39 4.16 17.01
C ASN A 168 -5.03 4.27 18.41
N PRO A 169 -4.92 5.42 19.10
CA PRO A 169 -5.30 5.56 20.51
C PRO A 169 -6.80 5.34 20.78
N PHE A 170 -7.65 5.48 19.76
CA PHE A 170 -9.11 5.32 19.86
C PHE A 170 -9.63 4.04 19.19
N SER A 171 -8.76 3.07 18.94
CA SER A 171 -9.13 1.81 18.30
C SER A 171 -9.74 0.83 19.30
N ASN A 172 -11.00 0.42 19.09
CA ASN A 172 -11.65 -0.68 19.84
C ASN A 172 -11.16 -2.09 19.43
N THR A 173 -10.09 -2.18 18.65
CA THR A 173 -9.58 -3.48 18.18
C THR A 173 -8.64 -4.07 19.21
N ASP A 174 -8.87 -5.34 19.53
CA ASP A 174 -7.94 -6.13 20.31
C ASP A 174 -6.61 -6.30 19.54
N VAL A 175 -5.61 -5.52 19.91
CA VAL A 175 -4.28 -5.54 19.29
C VAL A 175 -3.60 -6.89 19.50
N GLU A 176 -3.88 -7.55 20.61
CA GLU A 176 -3.28 -8.82 20.99
C GLU A 176 -3.77 -9.93 20.06
N GLU A 177 -5.08 -9.99 19.84
CA GLU A 177 -5.69 -10.92 18.88
C GLU A 177 -5.14 -10.70 17.46
N VAL A 178 -4.97 -9.44 17.04
CA VAL A 178 -4.44 -9.09 15.72
C VAL A 178 -3.01 -9.59 15.53
N ILE A 179 -2.15 -9.41 16.53
CA ILE A 179 -0.76 -9.88 16.50
C ILE A 179 -0.72 -11.40 16.51
N LYS A 180 -1.49 -12.05 17.39
CA LYS A 180 -1.57 -13.50 17.51
C LYS A 180 -1.99 -14.16 16.18
N ASN A 181 -3.06 -13.67 15.57
CA ASN A 181 -3.54 -14.16 14.28
C ASN A 181 -2.49 -14.02 13.17
N ARG A 182 -1.70 -12.93 13.19
CA ARG A 182 -0.63 -12.75 12.19
C ARG A 182 0.56 -13.68 12.42
N ILE A 183 0.94 -13.92 13.68
CA ILE A 183 2.00 -14.88 14.03
C ILE A 183 1.59 -16.30 13.61
N GLU A 184 0.34 -16.69 13.85
CA GLU A 184 -0.16 -18.00 13.44
C GLU A 184 -0.17 -18.17 11.92
N LEU A 185 -0.61 -17.14 11.18
CA LEU A 185 -0.52 -17.13 9.72
C LEU A 185 0.93 -17.27 9.24
N PHE A 186 1.88 -16.58 9.89
CA PHE A 186 3.30 -16.69 9.57
C PHE A 186 3.80 -18.13 9.74
N LYS A 187 3.50 -18.76 10.89
CA LYS A 187 3.88 -20.15 11.17
C LYS A 187 3.32 -21.11 10.11
N ASN A 188 2.01 -21.03 9.84
CA ASN A 188 1.35 -21.87 8.85
C ASN A 188 1.96 -21.74 7.44
N VAL A 189 2.40 -20.53 7.06
CA VAL A 189 3.06 -20.31 5.76
C VAL A 189 4.48 -20.87 5.74
N GLN A 190 5.23 -20.77 6.85
CA GLN A 190 6.57 -21.35 6.95
C GLN A 190 6.53 -22.88 6.95
N ASP A 191 5.62 -23.49 7.71
CA ASP A 191 5.47 -24.94 7.78
C ASP A 191 5.12 -25.53 6.40
N ARG A 192 4.23 -24.86 5.65
CA ARG A 192 3.90 -25.24 4.27
C ARG A 192 5.06 -25.09 3.28
N LYS A 193 5.99 -24.17 3.54
CA LYS A 193 7.21 -24.04 2.73
C LYS A 193 8.23 -25.11 3.07
N ALA A 194 8.35 -25.48 4.34
CA ALA A 194 9.25 -26.54 4.80
C ALA A 194 8.78 -27.94 4.39
N ALA A 195 7.47 -28.14 4.21
CA ALA A 195 6.87 -29.39 3.75
C ALA A 195 6.89 -29.60 2.22
N ARG A 196 7.42 -28.64 1.45
CA ARG A 196 7.55 -28.70 -0.01
C ARG A 196 9.01 -28.82 -0.41
#